data_AF-A0A378I8E9-F1
#
_entry.id   AF-A0A378I8E9-F1
#
_cell.length_a   1.000
_cell.length_b   1.000
_cell.length_c   1.000
_cell.angle_alpha   90.00
_cell.angle_beta   90.00
_cell.angle_gamma   90.00
#
_symmetry.space_group_name_H-M   'P 1'
#
loop_
_entity.id
_entity.type
_entity.pdbx_description
1 polymer ?
#
loop_
_entity_poly.entity_id
_entity_poly.type
_entity_poly.pdbx_seq_one_letter_code
_entity_poly.pdbx_strand_id
1 'polypeptide(L)'
;MCRVIRPAVRQMDNYGSDVQDAFKKAEDAFFASGKPYRKDEVISLVSANGYFKVDIYEYTPVDIHYVVFFFNKKNFDATGKAEVFECHGTIARSYIEWHRNLPNVSNFPIDNDRRMKTDPDSVISIQSESALVWDSRTNGVTQRKYASHIPDNENRLVAFTEEYAISNNDINFKNWKAASLQSISSRGVGRPSQILLHETAGMEMDSSAVFKVPAHFCIANIKDNKGTIYQMADIAANVPHGEITNSRAIGIEFVNAPFDIWKQVKDPATGQAVDELPRTRSNFGLKESIKGIYVESSKIPIRDPVINKNVQFIPLEFSDATAGDFFELRLPEANLINKAALQAHRINGNSILSINDGLVSIKYCKAVKFENLRHLINLLSDNSLVKEALPEDLGVWKSIYAANGKLFYFYQRMFAETTTTSVVAGKTIKKITMNFPINLTSPAIFSHGHIGHHADGFLQGIYLYLRMFESLSSQKSLQAMIYFLTSEKTDAEKNPLELTEVMTVTRSSELVGGAERNIEVKFTPAASPATIRITHFLEIDLQAVDRKYPNNNSN
;
A
#
# COMPACT_ATOMS: atom_id res chain seq x y z
N MET A 1 -27.24 -44.67 -32.85
CA MET A 1 -26.69 -43.29 -32.87
C MET A 1 -27.68 -42.39 -32.15
N CYS A 2 -27.42 -42.08 -30.87
CA CYS A 2 -28.20 -41.09 -30.13
C CYS A 2 -27.78 -39.69 -30.57
N ARG A 3 -28.74 -38.91 -31.05
CA ARG A 3 -28.54 -37.52 -31.46
C ARG A 3 -28.30 -36.69 -30.18
N VAL A 4 -27.07 -36.20 -30.00
CA VAL A 4 -26.72 -35.26 -28.92
C VAL A 4 -27.52 -33.98 -29.17
N ILE A 5 -28.55 -33.75 -28.37
CA ILE A 5 -29.26 -32.47 -28.33
C ILE A 5 -28.32 -31.52 -27.60
N ARG A 6 -27.81 -30.49 -28.29
CA ARG A 6 -27.01 -29.44 -27.64
C ARG A 6 -27.90 -28.74 -26.60
N PRO A 7 -27.46 -28.60 -25.34
CA PRO A 7 -28.15 -27.77 -24.37
C PRO A 7 -28.35 -26.36 -24.93
N ALA A 8 -29.45 -25.70 -24.54
CA ALA A 8 -29.66 -24.29 -24.82
C ALA A 8 -28.43 -23.47 -24.36
N VAL A 9 -28.09 -22.41 -25.10
CA VAL A 9 -27.03 -21.45 -24.78
C VAL A 9 -27.18 -21.04 -23.32
N ARG A 10 -26.23 -21.46 -22.46
CA ARG A 10 -26.34 -21.27 -21.01
C ARG A 10 -25.90 -19.85 -20.66
N GLN A 11 -26.36 -19.31 -19.54
CA GLN A 11 -26.14 -17.90 -19.13
C GLN A 11 -24.67 -17.43 -19.16
N MET A 12 -23.72 -18.36 -18.99
CA MET A 12 -22.30 -18.02 -19.08
C MET A 12 -21.82 -17.79 -20.50
N ASP A 13 -22.45 -18.31 -21.56
CA ASP A 13 -21.93 -18.19 -22.93
C ASP A 13 -22.35 -16.89 -23.65
N ASN A 14 -23.09 -16.00 -22.97
CA ASN A 14 -23.57 -14.73 -23.53
C ASN A 14 -22.72 -13.53 -23.06
N TYR A 15 -21.41 -13.57 -23.29
CA TYR A 15 -20.51 -12.42 -23.08
C TYR A 15 -19.90 -11.92 -24.40
N GLY A 16 -19.49 -10.65 -24.43
CA GLY A 16 -18.91 -10.02 -25.63
C GLY A 16 -17.53 -10.60 -26.03
N SER A 17 -17.07 -10.24 -27.24
CA SER A 17 -15.79 -10.69 -27.80
C SER A 17 -14.61 -10.46 -26.86
N ASP A 18 -14.59 -9.35 -26.13
CA ASP A 18 -13.48 -8.98 -25.25
C ASP A 18 -13.29 -9.99 -24.10
N VAL A 19 -14.41 -10.51 -23.56
CA VAL A 19 -14.40 -11.54 -22.51
C VAL A 19 -13.99 -12.88 -23.10
N GLN A 20 -14.49 -13.20 -24.29
CA GLN A 20 -14.16 -14.43 -25.00
C GLN A 20 -12.66 -14.50 -25.36
N ASP A 21 -12.08 -13.41 -25.86
CA ASP A 21 -10.66 -13.31 -26.24
C ASP A 21 -9.77 -13.38 -25.00
N ALA A 22 -10.19 -12.76 -23.89
CA ALA A 22 -9.48 -12.84 -22.62
C ALA A 22 -9.42 -14.26 -22.06
N PHE A 23 -10.55 -14.98 -22.06
CA PHE A 23 -10.58 -16.39 -21.69
C PHE A 23 -9.71 -17.24 -22.61
N LYS A 24 -9.85 -17.06 -23.93
CA LYS A 24 -9.03 -17.78 -24.91
C LYS A 24 -7.54 -17.57 -24.69
N LYS A 25 -7.09 -16.34 -24.43
CA LYS A 25 -5.69 -16.04 -24.12
C LYS A 25 -5.22 -16.73 -22.85
N ALA A 26 -6.05 -16.76 -21.79
CA ALA A 26 -5.72 -17.45 -20.54
C ALA A 26 -5.67 -18.97 -20.71
N GLU A 27 -6.59 -19.55 -21.46
CA GLU A 27 -6.57 -20.97 -21.86
C GLU A 27 -5.33 -21.32 -22.67
N ASP A 28 -5.04 -20.55 -23.72
CA ASP A 28 -3.90 -20.79 -24.59
C ASP A 28 -2.59 -20.73 -23.78
N ALA A 29 -2.49 -19.79 -22.82
CA ALA A 29 -1.35 -19.69 -21.90
C ALA A 29 -1.27 -20.88 -20.93
N PHE A 30 -2.39 -21.29 -20.33
CA PHE A 30 -2.43 -22.40 -19.37
C PHE A 30 -2.13 -23.75 -20.03
N PHE A 31 -2.69 -23.97 -21.23
CA PHE A 31 -2.53 -25.21 -21.99
C PHE A 31 -1.33 -25.19 -22.95
N ALA A 32 -0.54 -24.11 -23.00
CA ALA A 32 0.69 -24.01 -23.81
C ALA A 32 1.68 -25.16 -23.58
N SER A 33 1.61 -25.81 -22.41
CA SER A 33 2.41 -26.99 -22.05
C SER A 33 2.03 -28.27 -22.82
N GLY A 34 1.00 -28.25 -23.67
CA GLY A 34 0.57 -29.39 -24.49
C GLY A 34 -0.29 -30.41 -23.74
N LYS A 35 -0.84 -30.05 -22.57
CA LYS A 35 -1.73 -30.93 -21.79
C LYS A 35 -3.03 -31.19 -22.57
N PRO A 36 -3.44 -32.46 -22.77
CA PRO A 36 -4.75 -32.78 -23.33
C PRO A 36 -5.86 -32.22 -22.45
N TYR A 37 -6.79 -31.47 -23.04
CA TYR A 37 -7.92 -30.91 -22.31
C TYR A 37 -9.20 -31.01 -23.14
N ARG A 38 -10.33 -31.01 -22.44
CA ARG A 38 -11.66 -31.03 -23.03
C ARG A 38 -12.53 -29.98 -22.34
N LYS A 39 -13.32 -29.26 -23.12
CA LYS A 39 -14.32 -28.36 -22.56
C LYS A 39 -15.33 -29.21 -21.78
N ASP A 40 -15.59 -28.85 -20.53
CA ASP A 40 -16.62 -29.52 -19.74
C ASP A 40 -18.02 -28.98 -20.05
N GLU A 41 -19.05 -29.72 -19.64
CA GLU A 41 -20.42 -29.23 -19.58
C GLU A 41 -20.55 -28.07 -18.58
N VAL A 42 -20.39 -26.85 -19.09
CA VAL A 42 -20.75 -25.54 -18.54
C VAL A 42 -21.47 -25.57 -17.18
N ILE A 43 -20.71 -25.42 -16.10
CA ILE A 43 -21.25 -25.22 -14.76
C ILE A 43 -21.57 -23.74 -14.61
N SER A 44 -22.85 -23.39 -14.45
CA SER A 44 -23.25 -22.00 -14.23
C SER A 44 -22.86 -21.55 -12.83
N LEU A 45 -21.78 -20.78 -12.72
CA LEU A 45 -21.50 -19.93 -11.56
C LEU A 45 -21.98 -18.52 -11.93
N VAL A 46 -22.98 -18.00 -11.23
CA VAL A 46 -23.48 -16.65 -11.47
C VAL A 46 -22.78 -15.70 -10.51
N SER A 47 -21.96 -14.76 -10.98
CA SER A 47 -21.34 -13.73 -10.15
C SER A 47 -21.78 -12.33 -10.56
N ALA A 48 -22.01 -11.46 -9.58
CA ALA A 48 -22.18 -10.04 -9.81
C ALA A 48 -20.86 -9.32 -10.17
N ASN A 49 -19.71 -9.96 -9.90
CA ASN A 49 -18.38 -9.37 -10.02
C ASN A 49 -17.64 -9.75 -11.30
N GLY A 50 -18.14 -10.72 -12.07
CA GLY A 50 -17.41 -11.27 -13.22
C GLY A 50 -18.10 -12.42 -13.94
N TYR A 51 -17.40 -12.95 -14.94
CA TYR A 51 -17.83 -14.13 -15.70
C TYR A 51 -16.92 -15.31 -15.37
N PHE A 52 -17.44 -16.52 -15.43
CA PHE A 52 -16.64 -17.73 -15.24
C PHE A 52 -16.59 -18.56 -16.50
N LYS A 53 -15.48 -19.27 -16.65
CA LYS A 53 -15.33 -20.37 -17.57
C LYS A 53 -14.71 -21.54 -16.84
N VAL A 54 -15.20 -22.74 -17.10
CA VAL A 54 -14.67 -23.97 -16.50
C VAL A 54 -14.28 -24.90 -17.63
N ASP A 55 -13.03 -25.35 -17.62
CA ASP A 55 -12.54 -26.39 -18.52
C ASP A 55 -12.06 -27.60 -17.71
N ILE A 56 -12.16 -28.78 -18.31
CA ILE A 56 -11.55 -30.00 -17.77
C ILE A 56 -10.23 -30.22 -18.49
N TYR A 57 -9.21 -30.62 -17.74
CA TYR A 57 -8.03 -31.21 -18.34
C TYR A 57 -7.73 -32.57 -17.72
N GLU A 58 -7.31 -33.50 -18.56
CA GLU A 58 -6.98 -34.85 -18.13
C GLU A 58 -5.51 -34.84 -17.72
N TYR A 59 -5.26 -34.86 -16.41
CA TYR A 59 -3.91 -35.04 -15.89
C TYR A 59 -3.48 -36.51 -16.03
N THR A 60 -4.43 -37.44 -15.82
CA THR A 60 -4.34 -38.87 -16.16
C THR A 60 -5.73 -39.42 -16.56
N PRO A 61 -5.83 -40.61 -17.18
CA PRO A 61 -7.13 -41.23 -17.55
C PRO A 61 -8.10 -41.50 -16.39
N VAL A 62 -7.63 -41.41 -15.14
CA VAL A 62 -8.40 -41.65 -13.91
C VAL A 62 -8.54 -40.40 -13.04
N ASP A 63 -7.90 -39.28 -13.41
CA ASP A 63 -7.88 -38.05 -12.62
C ASP A 63 -8.30 -36.84 -13.46
N ILE A 64 -9.60 -36.51 -13.35
CA ILE A 64 -10.22 -35.36 -14.01
C ILE A 64 -9.90 -34.13 -13.20
N HIS A 65 -9.08 -33.23 -13.74
CA HIS A 65 -8.81 -31.94 -13.13
C HIS A 65 -9.70 -30.86 -13.74
N TYR A 66 -10.13 -29.93 -12.90
CA TYR A 66 -10.81 -28.73 -13.33
C TYR A 66 -9.83 -27.57 -13.41
N VAL A 67 -10.08 -26.64 -14.32
CA VAL A 67 -9.60 -25.28 -14.22
C VAL A 67 -10.80 -24.36 -14.30
N VAL A 68 -10.92 -23.46 -13.32
CA VAL A 68 -11.90 -22.38 -13.33
C VAL A 68 -11.16 -21.10 -13.66
N PHE A 69 -11.57 -20.46 -14.74
CA PHE A 69 -11.15 -19.13 -15.13
C PHE A 69 -12.22 -18.13 -14.69
N PHE A 70 -11.81 -17.02 -14.09
CA PHE A 70 -12.70 -15.93 -13.69
C PHE A 70 -12.26 -14.62 -14.35
N PHE A 71 -13.11 -14.09 -15.21
CA PHE A 71 -12.96 -12.75 -15.76
C PHE A 71 -13.48 -11.73 -14.76
N ASN A 72 -12.61 -10.87 -14.25
CA ASN A 72 -12.99 -9.83 -13.28
C ASN A 72 -13.68 -8.66 -14.00
N LYS A 73 -15.00 -8.73 -14.15
CA LYS A 73 -15.82 -7.67 -14.77
C LYS A 73 -15.66 -6.34 -14.04
N LYS A 74 -15.59 -6.35 -12.71
CA LYS A 74 -15.37 -5.12 -11.93
C LYS A 74 -14.04 -4.46 -12.29
N ASN A 75 -12.97 -5.23 -12.48
CA ASN A 75 -11.69 -4.71 -12.93
C ASN A 75 -11.74 -4.27 -14.39
N PHE A 76 -12.36 -5.04 -15.28
CA PHE A 76 -12.48 -4.68 -16.69
C PHE A 76 -13.29 -3.38 -16.89
N ASP A 77 -14.48 -3.29 -16.29
CA ASP A 77 -15.31 -2.08 -16.31
C ASP A 77 -14.55 -0.86 -15.73
N ALA A 78 -13.60 -1.13 -14.84
CA ALA A 78 -12.79 -0.13 -14.18
C ALA A 78 -11.53 0.29 -14.98
N THR A 79 -11.01 -0.58 -15.85
CA THR A 79 -9.64 -0.39 -16.37
C THR A 79 -9.54 -0.53 -17.88
N GLY A 80 -10.54 -1.11 -18.52
CA GLY A 80 -10.46 -1.61 -19.89
C GLY A 80 -9.47 -2.78 -20.06
N LYS A 81 -8.80 -3.24 -18.99
CA LYS A 81 -7.87 -4.35 -19.03
C LYS A 81 -8.59 -5.63 -18.64
N ALA A 82 -8.63 -6.57 -19.57
CA ALA A 82 -9.10 -7.91 -19.30
C ALA A 82 -8.15 -8.60 -18.32
N GLU A 83 -8.68 -9.05 -17.20
CA GLU A 83 -7.94 -9.84 -16.22
C GLU A 83 -8.73 -11.10 -15.94
N VAL A 84 -8.09 -12.23 -16.22
CA VAL A 84 -8.61 -13.56 -15.97
C VAL A 84 -7.73 -14.21 -14.92
N PHE A 85 -8.34 -14.72 -13.88
CA PHE A 85 -7.68 -15.48 -12.82
C PHE A 85 -8.00 -16.95 -13.00
N GLU A 86 -7.04 -17.84 -12.75
CA GLU A 86 -7.28 -19.28 -12.76
C GLU A 86 -7.13 -19.92 -11.38
N CYS A 87 -7.98 -20.91 -11.11
CA CYS A 87 -7.79 -21.89 -10.05
C CYS A 87 -7.91 -23.27 -10.68
N HIS A 88 -7.09 -24.26 -10.30
CA HIS A 88 -7.08 -25.54 -10.98
C HIS A 88 -6.96 -26.76 -10.04
N GLY A 89 -7.03 -27.97 -10.61
CA GLY A 89 -6.86 -29.24 -9.89
C GLY A 89 -7.95 -29.52 -8.85
N THR A 90 -7.56 -30.10 -7.72
CA THR A 90 -8.47 -30.48 -6.63
C THR A 90 -9.14 -29.27 -5.97
N ILE A 91 -8.44 -28.12 -5.89
CA ILE A 91 -9.00 -26.89 -5.34
C ILE A 91 -10.13 -26.37 -6.24
N ALA A 92 -9.91 -26.34 -7.56
CA ALA A 92 -10.96 -25.97 -8.51
C ALA A 92 -12.18 -26.89 -8.44
N ARG A 93 -11.95 -28.21 -8.30
CA ARG A 93 -13.02 -29.20 -8.10
C ARG A 93 -13.85 -28.85 -6.85
N SER A 94 -13.22 -28.66 -5.71
CA SER A 94 -13.92 -28.34 -4.47
C SER A 94 -14.62 -26.99 -4.50
N TYR A 95 -14.00 -25.97 -5.12
CA TYR A 95 -14.64 -24.68 -5.33
C TYR A 95 -15.93 -24.81 -6.15
N ILE A 96 -15.87 -25.53 -7.27
CA ILE A 96 -17.02 -25.86 -8.10
C ILE A 96 -18.07 -26.60 -7.27
N GLU A 97 -17.71 -27.65 -6.54
CA GLU A 97 -18.64 -28.44 -5.72
C GLU A 97 -19.38 -27.58 -4.69
N TRP A 98 -18.67 -26.66 -4.03
CA TRP A 98 -19.26 -25.78 -3.02
C TRP A 98 -20.17 -24.69 -3.59
N HIS A 99 -19.91 -24.22 -4.82
CA HIS A 99 -20.61 -23.07 -5.40
C HIS A 99 -21.51 -23.42 -6.58
N ARG A 100 -21.57 -24.70 -6.97
CA ARG A 100 -22.38 -25.19 -8.09
C ARG A 100 -23.82 -24.72 -7.94
N ASN A 101 -24.32 -24.01 -8.93
CA ASN A 101 -25.69 -23.48 -8.99
C ASN A 101 -26.05 -22.45 -7.90
N LEU A 102 -25.08 -21.90 -7.17
CA LEU A 102 -25.34 -20.77 -6.29
C LEU A 102 -25.45 -19.47 -7.10
N PRO A 103 -26.52 -18.67 -6.91
CA PRO A 103 -26.58 -17.34 -7.49
C PRO A 103 -25.65 -16.37 -6.75
N ASN A 104 -25.15 -15.35 -7.45
CA ASN A 104 -24.41 -14.21 -6.88
C ASN A 104 -23.14 -14.58 -6.09
N VAL A 105 -22.34 -15.53 -6.61
CA VAL A 105 -21.04 -15.87 -6.02
C VAL A 105 -20.14 -14.63 -6.05
N SER A 106 -19.90 -14.03 -4.89
CA SER A 106 -19.07 -12.83 -4.73
C SER A 106 -17.56 -13.14 -4.68
N ASN A 107 -17.22 -14.43 -4.55
CA ASN A 107 -15.95 -14.91 -4.02
C ASN A 107 -15.32 -15.87 -5.03
N PHE A 108 -14.28 -15.45 -5.75
CA PHE A 108 -13.43 -16.38 -6.50
C PHE A 108 -12.11 -16.59 -5.75
N PRO A 109 -11.50 -17.79 -5.75
CA PRO A 109 -10.07 -18.01 -5.54
C PRO A 109 -9.21 -17.15 -6.48
N ILE A 110 -8.93 -15.90 -6.10
CA ILE A 110 -8.22 -14.94 -6.96
C ILE A 110 -6.69 -15.10 -6.89
N ASP A 111 -6.18 -16.30 -6.61
CA ASP A 111 -4.76 -16.60 -6.81
C ASP A 111 -4.55 -18.06 -7.20
N ASN A 112 -3.49 -18.26 -7.99
CA ASN A 112 -3.02 -19.56 -8.40
C ASN A 112 -2.62 -20.37 -7.15
N ASP A 113 -2.89 -21.67 -7.21
CA ASP A 113 -2.49 -22.67 -6.23
C ASP A 113 -1.04 -22.47 -5.74
N ARG A 114 -0.85 -22.07 -4.48
CA ARG A 114 0.48 -21.92 -3.85
C ARG A 114 0.76 -23.06 -2.90
N ARG A 115 1.96 -23.65 -2.93
CA ARG A 115 2.36 -24.60 -1.88
C ARG A 115 2.50 -23.90 -0.53
N MET A 116 1.96 -24.49 0.53
CA MET A 116 2.18 -23.98 1.89
C MET A 116 3.65 -24.17 2.27
N LYS A 117 4.31 -23.11 2.73
CA LYS A 117 5.69 -23.22 3.22
C LYS A 117 5.87 -24.20 4.39
N THR A 118 4.88 -24.30 5.27
CA THR A 118 4.92 -25.20 6.43
C THR A 118 4.62 -26.64 6.08
N ASP A 119 3.95 -26.89 4.95
CA ASP A 119 3.60 -28.22 4.48
C ASP A 119 3.68 -28.26 2.94
N PRO A 120 4.79 -28.74 2.36
CA PRO A 120 4.98 -28.76 0.92
C PRO A 120 4.01 -29.70 0.19
N ASP A 121 3.34 -30.60 0.92
CA ASP A 121 2.29 -31.46 0.42
C ASP A 121 0.93 -30.76 0.36
N SER A 122 0.82 -29.57 0.97
CA SER A 122 -0.40 -28.77 0.98
C SER A 122 -0.30 -27.55 0.05
N VAL A 123 -1.44 -27.16 -0.52
CA VAL A 123 -1.58 -26.03 -1.46
C VAL A 123 -2.75 -25.16 -1.05
N ILE A 124 -2.64 -23.85 -1.19
CA ILE A 124 -3.68 -22.88 -0.84
C ILE A 124 -4.16 -22.03 -2.03
N SER A 125 -5.45 -21.66 -1.98
CA SER A 125 -6.06 -20.63 -2.83
C SER A 125 -7.12 -19.81 -2.05
N ILE A 126 -7.52 -18.63 -2.54
CA ILE A 126 -8.14 -17.56 -1.72
C ILE A 126 -9.65 -17.35 -1.97
N GLN A 127 -10.52 -17.88 -1.13
CA GLN A 127 -11.93 -17.48 -1.12
C GLN A 127 -12.11 -16.12 -0.41
N SER A 128 -13.20 -15.40 -0.70
CA SER A 128 -13.54 -14.26 0.15
C SER A 128 -13.84 -14.79 1.56
N GLU A 129 -13.10 -14.30 2.54
CA GLU A 129 -13.15 -14.57 3.98
C GLU A 129 -12.44 -15.85 4.45
N SER A 130 -11.91 -16.67 3.54
CA SER A 130 -11.20 -17.91 3.87
C SER A 130 -10.21 -18.36 2.80
N ALA A 131 -9.26 -19.22 3.14
CA ALA A 131 -8.43 -19.94 2.20
C ALA A 131 -8.96 -21.37 2.02
N LEU A 132 -8.87 -21.89 0.79
CA LEU A 132 -9.06 -23.29 0.46
C LEU A 132 -7.70 -23.96 0.52
N VAL A 133 -7.58 -25.02 1.32
CA VAL A 133 -6.32 -25.73 1.56
C VAL A 133 -6.47 -27.16 1.05
N TRP A 134 -5.77 -27.50 -0.02
CA TRP A 134 -5.65 -28.87 -0.53
C TRP A 134 -4.47 -29.56 0.13
N ASP A 135 -4.65 -30.77 0.65
CA ASP A 135 -3.57 -31.65 1.11
C ASP A 135 -3.42 -32.81 0.12
N SER A 136 -2.28 -32.91 -0.55
CA SER A 136 -2.02 -33.94 -1.55
C SER A 136 -1.96 -35.36 -0.96
N ARG A 137 -1.66 -35.52 0.33
CA ARG A 137 -1.61 -36.85 0.99
C ARG A 137 -2.99 -37.46 1.15
N THR A 138 -3.98 -36.61 1.46
CA THR A 138 -5.39 -37.03 1.60
C THR A 138 -6.20 -36.78 0.33
N ASN A 139 -5.64 -36.06 -0.62
CA ASN A 139 -6.32 -35.44 -1.76
C ASN A 139 -7.59 -34.65 -1.35
N GLY A 140 -7.62 -34.14 -0.12
CA GLY A 140 -8.75 -33.44 0.47
C GLY A 140 -8.57 -31.93 0.41
N VAL A 141 -9.67 -31.19 0.25
CA VAL A 141 -9.68 -29.73 0.35
C VAL A 141 -10.48 -29.31 1.58
N THR A 142 -9.89 -28.45 2.40
CA THR A 142 -10.52 -27.86 3.59
C THR A 142 -10.64 -26.36 3.44
N GLN A 143 -11.62 -25.76 4.12
CA GLN A 143 -11.79 -24.31 4.16
C GLN A 143 -11.29 -23.77 5.50
N ARG A 144 -10.43 -22.73 5.49
CA ARG A 144 -9.87 -22.11 6.70
C ARG A 144 -10.12 -20.60 6.71
N LYS A 145 -10.77 -20.06 7.75
CA LYS A 145 -11.09 -18.62 7.83
C LYS A 145 -9.87 -17.78 8.21
N TYR A 146 -9.73 -16.58 7.61
CA TYR A 146 -8.61 -15.67 7.90
C TYR A 146 -8.64 -15.13 9.34
N ALA A 147 -9.82 -14.74 9.82
CA ALA A 147 -9.99 -14.15 11.15
C ALA A 147 -9.69 -15.12 12.31
N SER A 148 -9.68 -16.43 12.04
CA SER A 148 -9.39 -17.46 13.06
C SER A 148 -7.93 -17.91 13.10
N HIS A 149 -7.08 -17.47 12.17
CA HIS A 149 -5.68 -17.90 12.16
C HIS A 149 -4.87 -17.17 13.23
N ILE A 150 -4.46 -17.92 14.25
CA ILE A 150 -3.52 -17.47 15.27
C ILE A 150 -2.12 -17.88 14.79
N PRO A 151 -1.18 -16.94 14.65
CA PRO A 151 0.17 -17.29 14.22
C PRO A 151 0.87 -18.14 15.27
N ASP A 152 1.67 -19.12 14.84
CA ASP A 152 2.45 -19.97 15.75
C ASP A 152 3.54 -19.16 16.49
N ASN A 153 3.95 -18.02 15.93
CA ASN A 153 4.96 -17.13 16.47
C ASN A 153 4.65 -15.66 16.12
N GLU A 154 4.82 -14.75 17.09
CA GLU A 154 4.65 -13.30 16.88
C GLU A 154 5.58 -12.70 15.82
N ASN A 155 6.70 -13.36 15.50
CA ASN A 155 7.69 -12.92 14.51
C ASN A 155 7.43 -13.44 13.09
N ARG A 156 6.24 -13.96 12.82
CA ARG A 156 5.86 -14.44 11.48
C ARG A 156 4.82 -13.53 10.84
N LEU A 157 5.07 -13.17 9.58
CA LEU A 157 4.10 -12.50 8.74
C LEU A 157 3.05 -13.52 8.32
N VAL A 158 1.77 -13.19 8.48
CA VAL A 158 0.67 -14.03 8.01
C VAL A 158 0.12 -13.46 6.71
N ALA A 159 0.09 -14.27 5.65
CA ALA A 159 -0.63 -13.95 4.43
C ALA A 159 -1.52 -15.13 4.05
N PHE A 160 -2.82 -14.92 3.93
CA PHE A 160 -3.76 -15.93 3.46
C PHE A 160 -3.73 -17.26 4.26
N THR A 161 -3.55 -17.18 5.59
CA THR A 161 -3.31 -18.31 6.53
C THR A 161 -1.96 -19.06 6.39
N GLU A 162 -1.09 -18.61 5.50
CA GLU A 162 0.30 -19.03 5.44
C GLU A 162 1.18 -18.11 6.28
N GLU A 163 2.22 -18.68 6.86
CA GLU A 163 3.20 -17.96 7.64
C GLU A 163 4.52 -17.81 6.89
N TYR A 164 5.03 -16.59 6.89
CA TYR A 164 6.24 -16.19 6.22
C TYR A 164 7.27 -15.83 7.28
N ALA A 165 8.37 -16.57 7.28
CA ALA A 165 9.51 -16.27 8.14
C ALA A 165 10.06 -14.88 7.79
N ILE A 166 10.25 -14.06 8.81
CA ILE A 166 11.06 -12.86 8.71
C ILE A 166 12.52 -13.33 8.84
N SER A 167 13.22 -13.50 7.71
CA SER A 167 14.54 -14.14 7.64
C SER A 167 15.70 -13.32 8.23
N ASN A 168 15.43 -12.15 8.78
CA ASN A 168 16.45 -11.23 9.25
C ASN A 168 16.27 -10.92 10.75
N ASN A 169 17.23 -11.36 11.57
CA ASN A 169 17.27 -11.12 13.02
C ASN A 169 17.37 -9.63 13.38
N ASP A 170 17.78 -8.78 12.43
CA ASP A 170 17.86 -7.32 12.63
C ASP A 170 16.50 -6.61 12.46
N ILE A 171 15.46 -7.34 12.03
CA ILE A 171 14.11 -6.79 11.87
C ILE A 171 13.31 -7.00 13.16
N ASN A 172 12.91 -5.90 13.78
CA ASN A 172 11.92 -5.92 14.85
C ASN A 172 10.52 -6.09 14.23
N PHE A 173 9.95 -7.29 14.28
CA PHE A 173 8.61 -7.58 13.76
C PHE A 173 7.69 -8.09 14.88
N LYS A 174 6.41 -7.74 14.86
CA LYS A 174 5.40 -8.27 15.78
C LYS A 174 4.04 -8.44 15.11
N ASN A 175 3.41 -9.58 15.34
CA ASN A 175 2.02 -9.80 14.96
C ASN A 175 1.10 -9.15 16.01
N TRP A 176 0.47 -8.02 15.68
CA TRP A 176 -0.40 -7.24 16.57
C TRP A 176 -1.80 -7.08 15.99
N LYS A 177 -2.44 -8.21 15.70
CA LYS A 177 -3.85 -8.25 15.29
C LYS A 177 -4.74 -8.05 16.52
N ALA A 178 -5.20 -6.82 16.75
CA ALA A 178 -6.16 -6.53 17.81
C ALA A 178 -7.51 -7.23 17.54
N ALA A 179 -8.19 -7.73 18.58
CA ALA A 179 -9.47 -8.41 18.45
C ALA A 179 -10.56 -7.56 17.74
N SER A 180 -10.47 -6.23 17.81
CA SER A 180 -11.38 -5.29 17.14
C SER A 180 -11.21 -5.20 15.62
N LEU A 181 -10.12 -5.72 15.06
CA LEU A 181 -9.87 -5.76 13.60
C LEU A 181 -10.32 -7.10 12.98
N GLN A 182 -10.94 -7.99 13.76
CA GLN A 182 -11.38 -9.33 13.32
C GLN A 182 -12.60 -9.32 12.39
N SER A 183 -13.25 -8.17 12.15
CA SER A 183 -14.43 -8.04 11.28
C SER A 183 -14.13 -7.40 9.92
N ILE A 184 -12.88 -7.49 9.43
CA ILE A 184 -12.52 -6.95 8.12
C ILE A 184 -12.73 -8.05 7.07
N SER A 185 -13.62 -7.79 6.11
CA SER A 185 -13.83 -8.66 4.94
C SER A 185 -12.53 -8.84 4.16
N SER A 186 -12.36 -9.97 3.48
CA SER A 186 -11.24 -10.14 2.54
C SER A 186 -11.40 -9.30 1.28
N ARG A 187 -10.32 -9.19 0.52
CA ARG A 187 -10.26 -8.45 -0.75
C ARG A 187 -10.92 -9.25 -1.86
N GLY A 188 -11.93 -8.67 -2.50
CA GLY A 188 -12.62 -9.28 -3.64
C GLY A 188 -11.91 -9.10 -5.00
N VAL A 189 -10.69 -8.55 -5.03
CA VAL A 189 -9.90 -8.33 -6.27
C VAL A 189 -8.56 -9.08 -6.28
N GLY A 190 -8.36 -9.97 -5.30
CA GLY A 190 -7.21 -10.87 -5.21
C GLY A 190 -5.98 -10.28 -4.57
N ARG A 191 -4.81 -10.82 -4.96
CA ARG A 191 -3.52 -10.34 -4.45
C ARG A 191 -3.41 -8.84 -4.66
N PRO A 192 -2.96 -8.07 -3.64
CA PRO A 192 -2.71 -6.65 -3.82
C PRO A 192 -1.70 -6.44 -4.94
N SER A 193 -1.91 -5.42 -5.76
CA SER A 193 -0.94 -4.97 -6.76
C SER A 193 -0.29 -3.65 -6.37
N GLN A 194 -0.63 -3.11 -5.21
CA GLN A 194 -0.20 -1.78 -4.80
C GLN A 194 0.31 -1.77 -3.36
N ILE A 195 1.25 -0.86 -3.10
CA ILE A 195 1.70 -0.49 -1.77
C ILE A 195 1.33 0.97 -1.58
N LEU A 196 0.59 1.24 -0.51
CA LEU A 196 0.15 2.58 -0.14
C LEU A 196 0.84 2.99 1.16
N LEU A 197 1.67 4.02 1.06
CA LEU A 197 2.43 4.56 2.18
C LEU A 197 1.64 5.66 2.86
N HIS A 198 1.37 5.48 4.15
CA HIS A 198 0.74 6.46 5.01
C HIS A 198 1.73 6.94 6.07
N GLU A 199 1.41 8.08 6.67
CA GLU A 199 2.00 8.47 7.94
C GLU A 199 0.91 8.86 8.93
N THR A 200 1.06 8.37 10.16
CA THR A 200 0.03 8.54 11.17
C THR A 200 -0.03 9.99 11.59
N ALA A 201 -1.23 10.58 11.61
CA ALA A 201 -1.50 11.88 12.19
C ALA A 201 -1.36 11.87 13.73
N GLY A 202 -0.12 11.67 14.23
CA GLY A 202 0.28 12.10 15.56
C GLY A 202 0.23 11.10 16.70
N MET A 203 -0.20 9.87 16.49
CA MET A 203 -0.31 8.92 17.59
C MET A 203 1.07 8.34 17.96
N GLU A 204 1.61 8.71 19.13
CA GLU A 204 2.67 7.91 19.75
C GLU A 204 2.11 6.55 20.13
N MET A 205 2.75 5.48 19.63
CA MET A 205 2.46 4.13 20.06
C MET A 205 3.25 3.84 21.34
N ASP A 206 2.56 3.76 22.48
CA ASP A 206 3.11 3.10 23.66
C ASP A 206 2.56 1.67 23.78
N SER A 207 3.03 0.91 24.79
CA SER A 207 2.61 -0.48 24.99
C SER A 207 1.13 -0.65 25.37
N SER A 208 0.42 0.44 25.66
CA SER A 208 -1.02 0.49 25.96
C SER A 208 -1.85 1.15 24.86
N ALA A 209 -1.20 1.78 23.87
CA ALA A 209 -1.85 2.49 22.79
C ALA A 209 -2.63 1.50 21.92
N VAL A 210 -3.96 1.58 22.00
CA VAL A 210 -4.84 0.92 21.05
C VAL A 210 -4.77 1.72 19.76
N PHE A 211 -3.89 1.31 18.85
CA PHE A 211 -3.81 1.92 17.53
C PHE A 211 -5.07 1.54 16.75
N LYS A 212 -5.96 2.52 16.55
CA LYS A 212 -7.30 2.33 15.95
C LYS A 212 -7.33 2.61 14.45
N VAL A 213 -6.21 2.98 13.83
CA VAL A 213 -6.17 3.22 12.38
C VAL A 213 -6.12 1.86 11.67
N PRO A 214 -7.04 1.61 10.72
CA PRO A 214 -7.05 0.37 9.96
C PRO A 214 -5.86 0.33 8.98
N ALA A 215 -4.84 -0.48 9.28
CA ALA A 215 -3.67 -0.71 8.44
C ALA A 215 -3.35 -2.21 8.30
N HIS A 216 -2.63 -2.60 7.24
CA HIS A 216 -2.03 -3.95 7.21
C HIS A 216 -0.80 -3.98 8.09
N PHE A 217 0.05 -2.98 7.94
CA PHE A 217 1.27 -2.83 8.70
C PHE A 217 1.38 -1.44 9.31
N CYS A 218 2.04 -1.37 10.46
CA CYS A 218 2.40 -0.12 11.10
C CYS A 218 3.87 -0.18 11.51
N ILE A 219 4.64 0.88 11.28
CA ILE A 219 6.06 0.95 11.64
C ILE A 219 6.23 2.03 12.70
N ALA A 220 6.56 1.60 13.91
CA ALA A 220 6.57 2.48 15.07
C ALA A 220 7.71 2.22 16.04
N ASN A 221 8.04 3.24 16.83
CA ASN A 221 8.88 3.08 18.01
C ASN A 221 7.97 2.74 19.21
N ILE A 222 8.31 1.71 19.99
CA ILE A 222 7.63 1.41 21.26
C ILE A 222 8.67 1.28 22.36
N LYS A 223 8.59 2.20 23.33
CA LYS A 223 9.60 2.34 24.40
C LYS A 223 11.00 2.42 23.77
N ASP A 224 11.90 1.51 24.14
CA ASP A 224 13.29 1.46 23.66
C ASP A 224 13.43 0.75 22.30
N ASN A 225 12.38 0.10 21.80
CA ASN A 225 12.41 -0.64 20.54
C ASN A 225 12.07 0.26 19.36
N LYS A 226 13.07 0.53 18.53
CA LYS A 226 12.96 1.45 17.39
C LYS A 226 12.55 0.71 16.12
N GLY A 227 11.66 1.33 15.36
CA GLY A 227 11.17 0.85 14.07
C GLY A 227 10.59 -0.54 14.04
N THR A 228 9.88 -0.94 15.09
CA THR A 228 9.16 -2.22 15.07
C THR A 228 8.06 -2.20 14.01
N ILE A 229 8.03 -3.24 13.19
CA ILE A 229 6.98 -3.51 12.20
C ILE A 229 5.88 -4.30 12.91
N TYR A 230 4.69 -3.75 12.95
CA TYR A 230 3.49 -4.39 13.48
C TYR A 230 2.62 -4.83 12.33
N GLN A 231 2.34 -6.14 12.23
CA GLN A 231 1.27 -6.61 11.37
C GLN A 231 -0.06 -6.48 12.11
N MET A 232 -0.90 -5.58 11.63
CA MET A 232 -2.19 -5.24 12.23
C MET A 232 -3.36 -5.98 11.59
N ALA A 233 -3.24 -6.31 10.31
CA ALA A 233 -4.20 -7.13 9.57
C ALA A 233 -3.48 -8.12 8.66
N ASP A 234 -4.16 -9.20 8.31
CA ASP A 234 -3.69 -10.11 7.26
C ASP A 234 -3.66 -9.38 5.91
N ILE A 235 -2.66 -9.66 5.06
CA ILE A 235 -2.54 -9.07 3.71
C ILE A 235 -3.81 -9.34 2.87
N ALA A 236 -4.47 -10.46 3.13
CA ALA A 236 -5.73 -10.84 2.49
C ALA A 236 -6.92 -9.91 2.80
N ALA A 237 -6.83 -9.13 3.88
CA ALA A 237 -7.92 -8.31 4.39
C ALA A 237 -8.11 -7.03 3.56
N ASN A 238 -9.36 -6.65 3.30
CA ASN A 238 -9.74 -5.41 2.65
C ASN A 238 -9.80 -4.28 3.68
N VAL A 239 -8.62 -3.82 4.07
CA VAL A 239 -8.49 -2.84 5.14
C VAL A 239 -8.80 -1.44 4.61
N PRO A 240 -9.69 -0.67 5.27
CA PRO A 240 -10.11 0.64 4.78
C PRO A 240 -9.13 1.75 5.19
N HIS A 241 -7.99 1.88 4.49
CA HIS A 241 -6.95 2.89 4.76
C HIS A 241 -7.34 4.35 4.42
N GLY A 242 -8.62 4.61 4.17
CA GLY A 242 -9.11 5.93 3.81
C GLY A 242 -9.19 6.22 2.30
N GLU A 243 -8.76 5.29 1.43
CA GLU A 243 -8.57 5.58 0.01
C GLU A 243 -9.39 4.76 -1.00
N ILE A 244 -9.57 5.30 -2.20
CA ILE A 244 -10.30 4.64 -3.30
C ILE A 244 -9.66 3.32 -3.75
N THR A 245 -8.37 3.13 -3.50
CA THR A 245 -7.59 1.95 -3.89
C THR A 245 -7.46 0.89 -2.81
N ASN A 246 -8.15 0.99 -1.66
CA ASN A 246 -8.04 0.05 -0.52
C ASN A 246 -8.07 -1.43 -0.92
N SER A 247 -8.98 -1.79 -1.83
CA SER A 247 -9.09 -3.18 -2.31
C SER A 247 -7.88 -3.68 -3.09
N ARG A 248 -6.99 -2.80 -3.57
CA ARG A 248 -5.78 -3.07 -4.37
C ARG A 248 -4.48 -2.83 -3.64
N ALA A 249 -4.44 -1.96 -2.63
CA ALA A 249 -3.25 -1.63 -1.85
C ALA A 249 -3.05 -2.40 -0.52
N ILE A 250 -1.80 -2.72 -0.20
CA ILE A 250 -1.35 -2.95 1.17
C ILE A 250 -1.06 -1.58 1.79
N GLY A 251 -1.82 -1.18 2.81
CA GLY A 251 -1.60 0.06 3.54
C GLY A 251 -0.57 -0.12 4.65
N ILE A 252 0.46 0.71 4.63
CA ILE A 252 1.53 0.74 5.62
C ILE A 252 1.53 2.10 6.30
N GLU A 253 1.25 2.11 7.61
CA GLU A 253 1.29 3.30 8.45
C GLU A 253 2.68 3.53 9.01
N PHE A 254 3.24 4.70 8.76
CA PHE A 254 4.53 5.09 9.32
C PHE A 254 4.34 6.04 10.50
N VAL A 255 4.65 5.60 11.72
CA VAL A 255 4.40 6.39 12.92
C VAL A 255 5.50 7.43 13.12
N ASN A 256 5.13 8.67 12.86
CA ASN A 256 5.94 9.84 13.12
C ASN A 256 5.35 10.65 14.25
N ALA A 257 6.04 10.62 15.39
CA ALA A 257 5.78 11.53 16.48
C ALA A 257 6.71 12.74 16.36
N PRO A 258 6.26 13.97 16.68
CA PRO A 258 4.89 14.40 16.95
C PRO A 258 4.32 15.26 15.81
N PHE A 259 3.38 14.73 15.03
CA PHE A 259 2.54 15.57 14.16
C PHE A 259 1.08 15.51 14.58
N ASP A 260 0.60 16.57 15.23
CA ASP A 260 -0.81 16.77 15.63
C ASP A 260 -1.38 15.70 16.58
N ILE A 261 -1.12 15.85 17.88
CA ILE A 261 -2.02 15.29 18.90
C ILE A 261 -3.05 16.37 19.20
N TRP A 262 -4.32 16.13 18.85
CA TRP A 262 -5.43 16.87 19.46
C TRP A 262 -5.28 16.75 20.96
N LYS A 263 -5.20 17.88 21.67
CA LYS A 263 -5.02 17.86 23.13
C LYS A 263 -6.02 16.88 23.74
N GLN A 264 -5.55 15.81 24.37
CA GLN A 264 -6.42 14.87 25.03
C GLN A 264 -6.79 15.42 26.42
N VAL A 265 -8.08 15.46 26.73
CA VAL A 265 -8.59 15.74 28.08
C VAL A 265 -9.23 14.46 28.63
N LYS A 266 -9.27 14.31 29.95
CA LYS A 266 -10.06 13.22 30.53
C LYS A 266 -11.53 13.55 30.37
N ASP A 267 -12.27 12.65 29.76
CA ASP A 267 -13.72 12.65 29.78
C ASP A 267 -14.18 12.59 31.26
N PRO A 268 -14.93 13.58 31.75
CA PRO A 268 -15.40 13.60 33.13
C PRO A 268 -16.31 12.41 33.49
N ALA A 269 -17.01 11.83 32.52
CA ALA A 269 -17.97 10.75 32.73
C ALA A 269 -17.31 9.37 32.70
N THR A 270 -16.34 9.16 31.80
CA THR A 270 -15.73 7.84 31.57
C THR A 270 -14.30 7.74 32.09
N GLY A 271 -13.66 8.87 32.41
CA GLY A 271 -12.26 8.95 32.80
C GLY A 271 -11.27 8.65 31.67
N GLN A 272 -11.75 8.33 30.46
CA GLN A 272 -10.92 8.02 29.29
C GLN A 272 -10.37 9.31 28.68
N ALA A 273 -9.19 9.21 28.05
CA ALA A 273 -8.64 10.31 27.25
C ALA A 273 -9.52 10.50 26.00
N VAL A 274 -9.98 11.73 25.77
CA VAL A 274 -10.75 12.16 24.60
C VAL A 274 -10.20 13.45 24.01
N ASP A 275 -10.38 13.67 22.71
CA ASP A 275 -10.00 14.94 22.05
C ASP A 275 -10.69 16.14 22.74
N GLU A 276 -9.92 17.17 23.10
CA GLU A 276 -10.45 18.47 23.53
C GLU A 276 -11.25 19.11 22.38
N LEU A 277 -12.46 19.58 22.69
CA LEU A 277 -13.30 20.33 21.75
C LEU A 277 -13.44 21.79 22.22
N PRO A 278 -13.28 22.80 21.34
CA PRO A 278 -12.92 22.65 19.92
C PRO A 278 -11.49 22.14 19.77
N ARG A 279 -11.28 21.30 18.75
CA ARG A 279 -10.00 20.67 18.47
C ARG A 279 -8.87 21.70 18.35
N THR A 280 -8.02 21.77 19.36
CA THR A 280 -6.79 22.58 19.36
C THR A 280 -5.66 21.72 18.81
N ARG A 281 -5.07 22.13 17.67
CA ARG A 281 -3.84 21.51 17.17
C ARG A 281 -2.73 21.81 18.17
N SER A 282 -2.23 20.79 18.86
CA SER A 282 -1.16 20.99 19.82
C SER A 282 0.19 20.85 19.14
N ASN A 283 1.05 21.83 19.42
CA ASN A 283 2.42 21.93 18.93
C ASN A 283 3.43 21.07 19.71
N PHE A 284 2.95 20.15 20.56
CA PHE A 284 3.79 19.44 21.52
C PHE A 284 5.03 18.88 20.82
N GLY A 285 6.18 19.49 21.12
CA GLY A 285 7.48 18.97 20.71
C GLY A 285 8.08 19.50 19.41
N LEU A 286 7.49 20.41 18.62
CA LEU A 286 8.15 20.82 17.36
C LEU A 286 9.56 21.42 17.55
N LYS A 287 9.73 22.37 18.48
CA LYS A 287 11.04 22.96 18.78
C LYS A 287 11.85 22.17 19.81
N GLU A 288 11.18 21.33 20.58
CA GLU A 288 11.72 20.63 21.76
C GLU A 288 11.99 19.14 21.49
N SER A 289 11.53 18.62 20.35
CA SER A 289 11.68 17.21 19.98
C SER A 289 13.14 16.90 19.74
N ILE A 290 13.53 15.79 20.34
CA ILE A 290 14.79 15.09 20.13
C ILE A 290 14.57 13.77 19.37
N LYS A 291 13.38 13.56 18.78
CA LYS A 291 13.03 12.31 18.06
C LYS A 291 13.38 12.37 16.56
N GLY A 292 13.94 13.48 16.10
CA GLY A 292 14.24 13.73 14.70
C GLY A 292 14.60 15.19 14.46
N ILE A 293 14.59 15.59 13.19
CA ILE A 293 14.85 16.98 12.76
C ILE A 293 13.60 17.58 12.16
N TYR A 294 13.39 18.87 12.44
CA TYR A 294 12.39 19.67 11.75
C TYR A 294 13.08 20.60 10.77
N VAL A 295 12.80 20.40 9.49
CA VAL A 295 13.38 21.18 8.40
C VAL A 295 12.37 22.16 7.84
N GLU A 296 12.74 23.43 7.75
CA GLU A 296 12.00 24.43 6.99
C GLU A 296 12.26 24.21 5.50
N SER A 297 11.19 24.08 4.71
CA SER A 297 11.25 23.89 3.26
C SER A 297 10.46 24.96 2.52
N SER A 298 11.14 25.71 1.65
CA SER A 298 10.47 26.66 0.75
C SER A 298 9.81 26.00 -0.46
N LYS A 299 10.09 24.71 -0.71
CA LYS A 299 9.58 23.98 -1.87
C LYS A 299 8.21 23.35 -1.63
N ILE A 300 7.91 23.00 -0.38
CA ILE A 300 6.75 22.21 0.02
C ILE A 300 5.79 23.05 0.88
N PRO A 301 4.50 23.20 0.52
CA PRO A 301 3.56 24.09 1.21
C PRO A 301 2.85 23.41 2.39
N ILE A 302 3.53 22.54 3.13
CA ILE A 302 2.96 21.91 4.33
C ILE A 302 3.24 22.83 5.52
N ARG A 303 2.29 23.73 5.75
CA ARG A 303 2.41 24.80 6.75
C ARG A 303 2.06 24.29 8.14
N ASP A 304 3.00 24.45 9.05
CA ASP A 304 2.74 24.38 10.47
C ASP A 304 1.89 25.59 10.91
N PRO A 305 0.70 25.37 11.50
CA PRO A 305 -0.22 26.46 11.82
C PRO A 305 0.26 27.33 12.99
N VAL A 306 1.18 26.86 13.83
CA VAL A 306 1.55 27.57 15.06
C VAL A 306 2.86 28.33 14.90
N ILE A 307 3.89 27.74 14.30
CA ILE A 307 5.12 28.48 13.98
C ILE A 307 5.06 29.16 12.62
N ASN A 308 3.98 28.92 11.87
CA ASN A 308 3.66 29.62 10.64
C ASN A 308 4.69 29.43 9.51
N LYS A 309 5.34 28.27 9.48
CA LYS A 309 6.41 27.92 8.53
C LYS A 309 6.05 26.65 7.77
N ASN A 310 6.61 26.50 6.58
CA ASN A 310 6.53 25.25 5.84
C ASN A 310 7.56 24.27 6.38
N VAL A 311 7.11 23.16 6.95
CA VAL A 311 7.99 22.25 7.69
C VAL A 311 7.84 20.82 7.24
N GLN A 312 8.91 20.05 7.41
CA GLN A 312 8.89 18.58 7.38
C GLN A 312 9.59 18.05 8.61
N PHE A 313 9.03 17.00 9.21
CA PHE A 313 9.70 16.25 10.27
C PHE A 313 10.34 15.01 9.66
N ILE A 314 11.63 14.85 9.87
CA ILE A 314 12.35 13.65 9.48
C ILE A 314 12.73 12.94 10.77
N PRO A 315 12.14 11.77 11.07
CA PRO A 315 12.51 11.03 12.27
C PRO A 315 13.95 10.54 12.15
N LEU A 316 14.71 10.67 13.24
CA LEU A 316 16.06 10.16 13.36
C LEU A 316 16.19 9.39 14.66
N GLU A 317 16.75 8.20 14.60
CA GLU A 317 17.00 7.37 15.77
C GLU A 317 18.37 7.70 16.39
N PHE A 318 18.32 8.39 17.52
CA PHE A 318 19.45 8.62 18.43
C PHE A 318 19.54 7.48 19.44
N SER A 319 20.71 6.92 19.73
CA SER A 319 20.87 5.78 20.65
C SER A 319 22.05 5.96 21.59
N ASP A 320 21.85 5.66 22.88
CA ASP A 320 22.91 5.55 23.90
C ASP A 320 23.73 4.26 23.79
N ALA A 321 23.32 3.31 22.94
CA ALA A 321 24.15 2.16 22.62
C ALA A 321 25.44 2.65 21.94
N THR A 322 26.59 2.18 22.41
CA THR A 322 27.89 2.31 21.73
C THR A 322 27.88 1.51 20.42
N ALA A 323 27.12 1.98 19.43
CA ALA A 323 27.25 1.50 18.07
C ALA A 323 28.55 2.08 17.50
N GLY A 324 29.36 1.23 16.86
CA GLY A 324 30.60 1.65 16.20
C GLY A 324 30.37 2.62 15.03
N ASP A 325 29.14 2.71 14.53
CA ASP A 325 28.80 3.47 13.33
C ASP A 325 27.76 4.54 13.65
N PHE A 326 28.21 5.77 13.89
CA PHE A 326 27.35 6.95 13.81
C PHE A 326 27.37 7.46 12.37
N PHE A 327 26.20 7.64 11.77
CA PHE A 327 26.07 8.34 10.52
C PHE A 327 26.01 9.85 10.76
N GLU A 328 26.50 10.62 9.80
CA GLU A 328 26.47 12.08 9.83
C GLU A 328 25.50 12.60 8.77
N LEU A 329 24.59 13.50 9.15
CA LEU A 329 23.76 14.28 8.23
C LEU A 329 24.13 15.75 8.32
N ARG A 330 24.15 16.41 7.16
CA ARG A 330 24.46 17.83 7.06
C ARG A 330 23.30 18.60 6.45
N LEU A 331 23.00 19.77 7.01
CA LEU A 331 22.01 20.70 6.46
C LEU A 331 22.35 22.15 6.80
N PRO A 332 21.87 23.13 6.01
CA PRO A 332 22.05 24.53 6.36
C PRO A 332 21.41 24.86 7.71
N GLU A 333 22.11 25.61 8.56
CA GLU A 333 21.67 25.96 9.91
C GLU A 333 20.33 26.69 9.91
N ALA A 334 20.12 27.57 8.93
CA ALA A 334 18.90 28.35 8.80
C ALA A 334 17.64 27.49 8.62
N ASN A 335 17.78 26.26 8.08
CA ASN A 335 16.65 25.37 7.84
C ASN A 335 16.31 24.49 9.05
N LEU A 336 17.14 24.42 10.10
CA LEU A 336 16.89 23.54 11.25
C LEU A 336 16.08 24.26 12.34
N ILE A 337 14.84 23.84 12.54
CA ILE A 337 13.90 24.51 13.45
C ILE A 337 14.15 24.12 14.92
N ASN A 338 14.35 22.84 15.21
CA ASN A 338 14.58 22.31 16.57
C ASN A 338 16.06 22.31 16.99
N LYS A 339 16.85 23.24 16.46
CA LYS A 339 18.30 23.37 16.69
C LYS A 339 18.66 23.41 18.18
N ALA A 340 17.97 24.24 18.95
CA ALA A 340 18.27 24.44 20.37
C ALA A 340 18.10 23.14 21.19
N ALA A 341 17.03 22.38 20.91
CA ALA A 341 16.79 21.09 21.57
C ALA A 341 17.85 20.06 21.20
N LEU A 342 18.19 19.95 19.91
CA LEU A 342 19.23 19.03 19.44
C LEU A 342 20.63 19.41 19.94
N GLN A 343 20.94 20.70 20.10
CA GLN A 343 22.19 21.17 20.69
C GLN A 343 22.31 20.81 22.18
N ALA A 344 21.19 20.86 22.92
CA ALA A 344 21.13 20.50 24.32
C ALA A 344 21.16 18.97 24.53
N HIS A 345 20.71 18.20 23.54
CA HIS A 345 20.70 16.75 23.63
C HIS A 345 22.12 16.15 23.54
N ARG A 346 22.36 15.14 24.38
CA ARG A 346 23.64 14.45 24.53
C ARG A 346 23.38 12.95 24.51
N ILE A 347 24.22 12.22 23.79
CA ILE A 347 24.26 10.76 23.78
C ILE A 347 25.57 10.34 24.44
N ASN A 348 25.52 9.58 25.53
CA ASN A 348 26.71 9.20 26.32
C ASN A 348 27.63 10.40 26.66
N GLY A 349 27.03 11.54 26.99
CA GLY A 349 27.76 12.78 27.28
C GLY A 349 28.30 13.55 26.06
N ASN A 350 28.19 12.99 24.85
CA ASN A 350 28.67 13.62 23.62
C ASN A 350 27.57 14.42 22.90
N SER A 351 27.95 15.57 22.34
CA SER A 351 27.08 16.36 21.48
C SER A 351 26.73 15.61 20.21
N ILE A 352 25.45 15.56 19.86
CA ILE A 352 24.98 15.00 18.58
C ILE A 352 24.99 16.03 17.45
N LEU A 353 25.10 17.31 17.79
CA LEU A 353 25.01 18.42 16.85
C LEU A 353 26.28 19.27 16.95
N SER A 354 26.87 19.56 15.79
CA SER A 354 27.95 20.53 15.63
C SER A 354 27.59 21.56 14.57
N ILE A 355 28.07 22.80 14.73
CA ILE A 355 27.80 23.90 13.81
C ILE A 355 29.14 24.43 13.33
N ASN A 356 29.31 24.50 12.02
CA ASN A 356 30.48 25.12 11.41
C ASN A 356 30.06 25.84 10.13
N ASP A 357 30.47 27.10 9.97
CA ASP A 357 30.22 27.93 8.78
C ASP A 357 28.76 27.93 8.28
N GLY A 358 27.79 28.04 9.20
CA GLY A 358 26.36 28.05 8.87
C GLY A 358 25.81 26.69 8.39
N LEU A 359 26.59 25.61 8.55
CA LEU A 359 26.18 24.24 8.31
C LEU A 359 26.08 23.48 9.64
N VAL A 360 24.97 22.78 9.82
CA VAL A 360 24.76 21.89 10.95
C VAL A 360 25.15 20.47 10.53
N SER A 361 25.92 19.80 11.37
CA SER A 361 26.23 18.37 11.28
C SER A 361 25.61 17.62 12.45
N ILE A 362 24.78 16.62 12.15
CA ILE A 362 24.01 15.84 13.11
C ILE A 362 24.46 14.38 13.04
N LYS A 363 24.90 13.85 14.18
CA LYS A 363 25.24 12.45 14.37
C LYS A 363 24.02 11.67 14.85
N TYR A 364 23.72 10.56 14.18
CA TYR A 364 22.62 9.66 14.51
C TYR A 364 23.04 8.22 14.25
N CYS A 365 22.33 7.24 14.81
CA CYS A 365 22.81 5.84 14.79
C CYS A 365 22.47 5.12 13.48
N LYS A 366 21.21 5.18 13.04
CA LYS A 366 20.71 4.60 11.77
C LYS A 366 19.23 4.96 11.63
N ALA A 367 18.74 5.13 10.40
CA ALA A 367 17.31 5.35 10.13
C ALA A 367 16.48 4.06 10.25
N VAL A 368 16.37 3.48 11.45
CA VAL A 368 15.81 2.14 11.67
C VAL A 368 14.39 2.01 11.15
N LYS A 369 13.51 2.98 11.39
CA LYS A 369 12.13 2.95 10.86
C LYS A 369 12.10 2.86 9.34
N PHE A 370 12.90 3.70 8.67
CA PHE A 370 12.97 3.74 7.21
C PHE A 370 13.58 2.45 6.62
N GLU A 371 14.63 1.91 7.24
CA GLU A 371 15.22 0.64 6.79
C GLU A 371 14.27 -0.54 7.03
N ASN A 372 13.52 -0.56 8.15
CA ASN A 372 12.52 -1.59 8.39
C ASN A 372 11.32 -1.48 7.43
N LEU A 373 10.95 -0.27 7.01
CA LEU A 373 9.98 -0.06 5.92
C LEU A 373 10.50 -0.67 4.60
N ARG A 374 11.73 -0.37 4.23
CA ARG A 374 12.39 -0.94 3.05
C ARG A 374 12.42 -2.47 3.12
N HIS A 375 12.78 -3.03 4.27
CA HIS A 375 12.80 -4.48 4.49
C HIS A 375 11.41 -5.11 4.36
N LEU A 376 10.36 -4.46 4.88
CA LEU A 376 8.99 -4.93 4.72
C LEU A 376 8.60 -4.99 3.23
N ILE A 377 8.92 -3.98 2.45
CA ILE A 377 8.59 -3.95 1.02
C ILE A 377 9.33 -5.05 0.25
N ASN A 378 10.62 -5.27 0.55
CA ASN A 378 11.36 -6.41 -0.02
C ASN A 378 10.71 -7.73 0.36
N LEU A 379 10.38 -7.93 1.64
CA LEU A 379 9.73 -9.16 2.10
C LEU A 379 8.42 -9.41 1.37
N LEU A 380 7.59 -8.38 1.19
CA LEU A 380 6.34 -8.48 0.44
C LEU A 380 6.58 -8.87 -1.04
N SER A 381 7.64 -8.33 -1.64
CA SER A 381 8.00 -8.58 -3.05
C SER A 381 8.63 -9.95 -3.25
N ASP A 382 9.64 -10.32 -2.44
CA ASP A 382 10.38 -11.58 -2.48
C ASP A 382 9.45 -12.79 -2.27
N ASN A 383 8.41 -12.63 -1.45
CA ASN A 383 7.40 -13.66 -1.21
C ASN A 383 6.21 -13.59 -2.18
N SER A 384 6.30 -12.73 -3.20
CA SER A 384 5.28 -12.51 -4.22
C SER A 384 3.89 -12.18 -3.63
N LEU A 385 3.87 -11.50 -2.47
CA LEU A 385 2.66 -11.13 -1.73
C LEU A 385 2.00 -9.87 -2.30
N VAL A 386 2.75 -9.07 -3.05
CA VAL A 386 2.24 -8.00 -3.91
C VAL A 386 2.51 -8.38 -5.37
N LYS A 387 1.47 -8.32 -6.20
CA LYS A 387 1.53 -8.62 -7.63
C LYS A 387 2.24 -7.47 -8.37
N GLU A 388 3.36 -7.79 -9.01
CA GLU A 388 4.01 -6.97 -10.04
C GLU A 388 4.50 -5.57 -9.60
N ALA A 389 4.31 -5.18 -8.33
CA ALA A 389 4.83 -3.92 -7.77
C ALA A 389 6.28 -4.11 -7.28
N LEU A 390 7.16 -4.50 -8.20
CA LEU A 390 8.57 -4.75 -7.91
C LEU A 390 9.32 -3.42 -7.72
N PRO A 391 9.95 -3.16 -6.55
CA PRO A 391 10.60 -1.88 -6.25
C PRO A 391 11.72 -1.47 -7.21
N GLU A 392 12.33 -2.42 -7.91
CA GLU A 392 13.36 -2.21 -8.93
C GLU A 392 12.81 -1.70 -10.27
N ASP A 393 11.49 -1.76 -10.51
CA ASP A 393 10.88 -1.25 -11.74
C ASP A 393 10.48 0.23 -11.58
N LEU A 394 11.06 1.12 -12.39
CA LEU A 394 10.68 2.54 -12.39
C LEU A 394 9.18 2.74 -12.63
N GLY A 395 8.58 1.85 -13.43
CA GLY A 395 7.17 1.88 -13.78
C GLY A 395 6.23 1.79 -12.58
N VAL A 396 6.66 1.25 -11.44
CA VAL A 396 5.82 1.15 -10.24
C VAL A 396 5.85 2.42 -9.38
N TRP A 397 6.88 3.27 -9.52
CA TRP A 397 7.03 4.51 -8.76
C TRP A 397 6.19 5.65 -9.36
N LYS A 398 4.87 5.61 -9.16
CA LYS A 398 3.93 6.58 -9.77
C LYS A 398 4.10 8.02 -9.29
N SER A 399 4.86 8.23 -8.23
CA SER A 399 5.25 9.54 -7.70
C SER A 399 6.44 10.17 -8.44
N ILE A 400 7.09 9.42 -9.34
CA ILE A 400 8.26 9.87 -10.10
C ILE A 400 7.84 10.19 -11.54
N TYR A 401 8.32 11.32 -12.05
CA TYR A 401 8.03 11.77 -13.40
C TYR A 401 9.28 12.25 -14.11
N ALA A 402 9.45 11.78 -15.35
CA ALA A 402 10.53 12.21 -16.22
C ALA A 402 10.03 13.29 -17.19
N ALA A 403 10.68 14.46 -17.19
CA ALA A 403 10.45 15.50 -18.18
C ALA A 403 11.71 16.29 -18.48
N ASN A 404 11.91 16.65 -19.75
CA ASN A 404 13.03 17.48 -20.21
C ASN A 404 14.42 16.94 -19.76
N GLY A 405 14.58 15.61 -19.75
CA GLY A 405 15.82 14.96 -19.31
C GLY A 405 16.06 14.98 -17.79
N LYS A 406 15.08 15.40 -16.99
CA LYS A 406 15.13 15.46 -15.53
C LYS A 406 14.09 14.55 -14.90
N LEU A 407 14.36 14.14 -13.66
CA LEU A 407 13.42 13.38 -12.83
C LEU A 407 12.87 14.26 -11.72
N PHE A 408 11.58 14.12 -11.47
CA PHE A 408 10.85 14.88 -10.46
C PHE A 408 10.10 13.92 -9.53
N TYR A 409 10.22 14.13 -8.23
CA TYR A 409 9.35 13.52 -7.24
C TYR A 409 8.18 14.44 -6.94
N PHE A 410 6.96 13.99 -7.16
CA PHE A 410 5.79 14.77 -6.81
C PHE A 410 5.63 14.86 -5.29
N TYR A 411 5.37 16.07 -4.82
CA TYR A 411 5.15 16.36 -3.41
C TYR A 411 3.83 17.11 -3.26
N GLN A 412 2.81 16.57 -3.92
CA GLN A 412 1.46 17.06 -3.87
C GLN A 412 0.49 15.97 -4.29
N ARG A 413 -0.77 16.24 -4.00
CA ARG A 413 -1.89 15.51 -4.55
C ARG A 413 -1.85 15.48 -6.07
N MET A 414 -2.07 14.31 -6.63
CA MET A 414 -2.05 14.01 -8.05
C MET A 414 -3.47 13.89 -8.60
N PHE A 415 -4.41 14.68 -8.11
CA PHE A 415 -5.73 14.74 -8.73
C PHE A 415 -6.43 16.08 -8.58
N ALA A 416 -7.25 16.37 -9.59
CA ALA A 416 -8.33 17.35 -9.50
C ALA A 416 -9.61 16.63 -9.08
N GLU A 417 -10.43 17.26 -8.24
CA GLU A 417 -11.68 16.69 -7.78
C GLU A 417 -12.84 17.64 -8.08
N THR A 418 -13.97 17.07 -8.50
CA THR A 418 -15.25 17.76 -8.60
C THR A 418 -16.32 16.94 -7.88
N THR A 419 -17.09 17.60 -7.01
CA THR A 419 -18.24 16.99 -6.34
C THR A 419 -19.53 17.53 -6.92
N THR A 420 -20.45 16.64 -7.25
CA THR A 420 -21.81 16.97 -7.73
C THR A 420 -22.85 16.22 -6.92
N THR A 421 -24.00 16.84 -6.68
CA THR A 421 -25.13 16.21 -6.00
C THR A 421 -26.35 16.32 -6.91
N SER A 422 -27.04 15.21 -7.15
CA SER A 422 -28.20 15.12 -8.04
C SER A 422 -29.30 14.22 -7.46
N VAL A 423 -30.56 14.46 -7.81
CA VAL A 423 -31.67 13.58 -7.42
C VAL A 423 -31.99 12.64 -8.60
N VAL A 424 -31.89 11.33 -8.38
CA VAL A 424 -32.17 10.29 -9.38
C VAL A 424 -33.17 9.31 -8.80
N ALA A 425 -34.32 9.14 -9.46
CA ALA A 425 -35.41 8.25 -9.00
C ALA A 425 -35.81 8.48 -7.52
N GLY A 426 -35.90 9.75 -7.10
CA GLY A 426 -36.26 10.13 -5.73
C GLY A 426 -35.12 9.98 -4.70
N LYS A 427 -33.93 9.54 -5.10
CA LYS A 427 -32.75 9.38 -4.24
C LYS A 427 -31.75 10.51 -4.47
N THR A 428 -31.21 11.08 -3.39
CA THR A 428 -30.12 12.05 -3.47
C THR A 428 -28.80 11.32 -3.65
N ILE A 429 -28.15 11.49 -4.80
CA ILE A 429 -26.87 10.87 -5.14
C ILE A 429 -25.77 11.92 -5.09
N LYS A 430 -24.75 11.67 -4.28
CA LYS A 430 -23.48 12.39 -4.30
C LYS A 430 -22.50 11.65 -5.21
N LYS A 431 -21.93 12.37 -6.17
CA LYS A 431 -20.93 11.86 -7.11
C LYS A 431 -19.66 12.70 -6.99
N ILE A 432 -18.57 12.06 -6.65
CA ILE A 432 -17.22 12.62 -6.62
C ILE A 432 -16.48 12.11 -7.86
N THR A 433 -15.95 13.02 -8.66
CA THR A 433 -15.15 12.72 -9.85
C THR A 433 -13.72 13.21 -9.60
N MET A 434 -12.75 12.31 -9.67
CA MET A 434 -11.34 12.59 -9.46
C MET A 434 -10.56 12.25 -10.74
N ASN A 435 -9.78 13.21 -11.22
CA ASN A 435 -9.00 13.09 -12.46
C ASN A 435 -7.52 12.96 -12.08
N PHE A 436 -6.87 11.86 -12.47
CA PHE A 436 -5.49 11.52 -12.11
C PHE A 436 -4.57 11.53 -13.34
N PRO A 437 -3.33 12.02 -13.23
CA PRO A 437 -2.29 11.87 -14.25
C PRO A 437 -1.55 10.51 -14.10
N ILE A 438 -1.98 9.67 -13.16
CA ILE A 438 -1.46 8.32 -12.94
C ILE A 438 -2.58 7.29 -13.02
N ASN A 439 -2.21 6.09 -13.49
CA ASN A 439 -3.12 4.97 -13.57
C ASN A 439 -3.13 4.21 -12.24
N LEU A 440 -4.19 4.37 -11.45
CA LEU A 440 -4.37 3.72 -10.14
C LEU A 440 -4.84 2.26 -10.22
N THR A 441 -4.77 1.65 -11.39
CA THR A 441 -5.16 0.25 -11.58
C THR A 441 -3.98 -0.62 -12.00
N SER A 442 -2.85 0.02 -12.34
CA SER A 442 -1.59 -0.67 -12.58
C SER A 442 -0.85 -0.92 -11.26
N PRO A 443 0.10 -1.87 -11.23
CA PRO A 443 0.98 -2.05 -10.09
C PRO A 443 1.70 -0.76 -9.73
N ALA A 444 1.80 -0.48 -8.43
CA ALA A 444 2.33 0.80 -7.98
C ALA A 444 2.78 0.83 -6.51
N ILE A 445 3.78 1.67 -6.26
CA ILE A 445 4.13 2.20 -4.95
C ILE A 445 3.84 3.71 -5.00
N PHE A 446 2.96 4.18 -4.12
CA PHE A 446 2.67 5.61 -3.97
C PHE A 446 2.34 5.94 -2.52
N SER A 447 2.39 7.23 -2.18
CA SER A 447 1.94 7.70 -0.88
C SER A 447 0.48 8.14 -0.90
N HIS A 448 -0.12 8.14 0.29
CA HIS A 448 -1.42 8.70 0.58
C HIS A 448 -1.53 10.15 0.12
N GLY A 449 -0.48 10.95 0.31
CA GLY A 449 -0.37 12.31 -0.22
C GLY A 449 -0.60 12.48 -1.73
N HIS A 450 -0.36 11.45 -2.53
CA HIS A 450 -0.59 11.52 -3.98
C HIS A 450 -2.05 11.24 -4.36
N ILE A 451 -2.69 10.28 -3.70
CA ILE A 451 -3.96 9.73 -4.15
C ILE A 451 -5.14 10.00 -3.20
N GLY A 452 -4.83 10.54 -2.03
CA GLY A 452 -5.76 10.83 -0.97
C GLY A 452 -5.88 12.31 -0.61
N HIS A 453 -6.61 12.56 0.47
CA HIS A 453 -6.90 13.92 0.96
C HIS A 453 -5.97 14.41 2.07
N HIS A 454 -5.05 13.57 2.58
CA HIS A 454 -4.09 14.00 3.60
C HIS A 454 -2.69 14.15 3.02
N ALA A 455 -1.88 15.04 3.58
CA ALA A 455 -0.56 15.39 3.08
C ALA A 455 0.55 14.56 3.75
N ASP A 456 0.43 13.23 3.72
CA ASP A 456 1.34 12.31 4.43
C ASP A 456 1.91 11.20 3.52
N GLY A 457 2.89 10.46 4.02
CA GLY A 457 3.55 9.37 3.30
C GLY A 457 4.62 9.81 2.26
N PHE A 458 4.78 11.10 2.01
CA PHE A 458 5.71 11.62 0.98
C PHE A 458 7.18 11.35 1.30
N LEU A 459 7.61 11.47 2.56
CA LEU A 459 9.00 11.24 2.96
C LEU A 459 9.38 9.77 2.80
N GLN A 460 8.45 8.88 3.14
CA GLN A 460 8.59 7.43 2.98
C GLN A 460 8.74 7.08 1.49
N GLY A 461 7.91 7.67 0.63
CA GLY A 461 7.98 7.46 -0.82
C GLY A 461 9.33 7.85 -1.43
N ILE A 462 9.81 9.07 -1.19
CA ILE A 462 11.10 9.53 -1.75
C ILE A 462 12.27 8.76 -1.16
N TYR A 463 12.25 8.45 0.14
CA TYR A 463 13.30 7.66 0.77
C TYR A 463 13.40 6.28 0.13
N LEU A 464 12.28 5.58 -0.03
CA LEU A 464 12.27 4.24 -0.60
C LEU A 464 12.69 4.24 -2.07
N TYR A 465 12.26 5.23 -2.86
CA TYR A 465 12.73 5.39 -4.23
C TYR A 465 14.26 5.49 -4.28
N LEU A 466 14.83 6.40 -3.49
CA LEU A 466 16.28 6.61 -3.41
C LEU A 466 17.01 5.36 -2.90
N ARG A 467 16.38 4.61 -1.98
CA ARG A 467 17.00 3.48 -1.31
C ARG A 467 16.90 2.17 -2.11
N MET A 468 15.82 1.97 -2.85
CA MET A 468 15.49 0.71 -3.53
C MET A 468 15.70 0.78 -5.03
N PHE A 469 15.32 1.89 -5.68
CA PHE A 469 15.48 2.06 -7.13
C PHE A 469 16.86 2.63 -7.46
N GLU A 470 17.21 3.81 -6.92
CA GLU A 470 18.54 4.42 -7.10
C GLU A 470 19.66 3.68 -6.33
N SER A 471 19.29 2.70 -5.49
CA SER A 471 20.21 1.83 -4.77
C SER A 471 21.23 2.57 -3.87
N LEU A 472 20.89 3.76 -3.38
CA LEU A 472 21.75 4.53 -2.48
C LEU A 472 21.88 3.84 -1.11
N SER A 473 22.98 4.11 -0.39
CA SER A 473 23.11 3.75 1.03
C SER A 473 22.09 4.52 1.89
N SER A 474 21.72 4.00 3.06
CA SER A 474 20.81 4.67 4.01
C SER A 474 21.16 6.13 4.28
N GLN A 475 22.45 6.41 4.54
CA GLN A 475 22.95 7.76 4.79
C GLN A 475 22.80 8.67 3.57
N LYS A 476 23.20 8.20 2.39
CA LYS A 476 23.04 8.94 1.13
C LYS A 476 21.57 9.21 0.81
N SER A 477 20.68 8.24 1.02
CA SER A 477 19.23 8.44 0.81
C SER A 477 18.67 9.55 1.69
N LEU A 478 19.01 9.55 2.99
CA LEU A 478 18.59 10.63 3.90
C LEU A 478 19.23 11.97 3.54
N GLN A 479 20.53 11.99 3.21
CA GLN A 479 21.24 13.22 2.85
C GLN A 479 20.66 13.84 1.57
N ALA A 480 20.33 13.01 0.57
CA ALA A 480 19.67 13.44 -0.66
C ALA A 480 18.25 13.98 -0.38
N MET A 481 17.45 13.26 0.42
CA MET A 481 16.11 13.72 0.82
C MET A 481 16.17 15.10 1.53
N ILE A 482 17.08 15.28 2.48
CA ILE A 482 17.30 16.57 3.16
C ILE A 482 17.73 17.65 2.18
N TYR A 483 18.66 17.33 1.28
CA TYR A 483 19.12 18.28 0.26
C TYR A 483 17.96 18.73 -0.61
N PHE A 484 17.17 17.81 -1.15
CA PHE A 484 16.04 18.15 -2.02
C PHE A 484 15.01 19.03 -1.32
N LEU A 485 14.76 18.82 -0.02
CA LEU A 485 13.83 19.61 0.77
C LEU A 485 14.34 21.01 1.15
N THR A 486 15.65 21.17 1.33
CA THR A 486 16.25 22.38 1.92
C THR A 486 17.03 23.25 0.93
N SER A 487 17.38 22.71 -0.25
CA SER A 487 18.03 23.50 -1.30
C SER A 487 17.11 24.60 -1.83
N GLU A 488 17.70 25.58 -2.51
CA GLU A 488 16.92 26.51 -3.33
C GLU A 488 16.18 25.76 -4.45
N LYS A 489 15.09 26.36 -4.92
CA LYS A 489 14.38 25.87 -6.11
C LYS A 489 15.27 25.97 -7.34
N THR A 490 15.45 24.86 -8.04
CA THR A 490 16.07 24.87 -9.36
C THR A 490 15.19 25.63 -10.36
N ASP A 491 15.73 25.97 -11.53
CA ASP A 491 14.92 26.62 -12.58
C ASP A 491 13.79 25.72 -13.10
N ALA A 492 13.96 24.39 -13.01
CA ALA A 492 12.90 23.45 -13.37
C ALA A 492 11.77 23.44 -12.32
N GLU A 493 12.10 23.56 -11.03
CA GLU A 493 11.11 23.59 -9.93
C GLU A 493 10.31 24.91 -9.84
N LYS A 494 10.75 25.97 -10.56
CA LYS A 494 10.04 27.26 -10.61
C LYS A 494 8.83 27.23 -11.55
N ASN A 495 8.84 26.33 -12.53
CA ASN A 495 7.79 26.22 -13.54
C ASN A 495 6.88 25.02 -13.24
N PRO A 496 5.55 25.19 -13.24
CA PRO A 496 4.63 24.07 -13.07
C PRO A 496 4.82 22.99 -14.14
N LEU A 497 4.62 21.73 -13.76
CA LEU A 497 4.49 20.61 -14.70
C LEU A 497 3.02 20.47 -15.09
N GLU A 498 2.75 20.37 -16.38
CA GLU A 498 1.42 20.10 -16.93
C GLU A 498 1.34 18.63 -17.34
N LEU A 499 0.53 17.86 -16.63
CA LEU A 499 0.37 16.43 -16.86
C LEU A 499 -0.99 16.15 -17.47
N THR A 500 -1.02 15.25 -18.44
CA THR A 500 -2.28 14.78 -19.02
C THR A 500 -2.95 13.76 -18.10
N GLU A 501 -4.24 13.93 -17.87
CA GLU A 501 -5.07 12.95 -17.19
C GLU A 501 -5.03 11.62 -17.95
N VAL A 502 -4.78 10.53 -17.23
CA VAL A 502 -4.79 9.18 -17.79
C VAL A 502 -5.94 8.33 -17.23
N MET A 503 -6.51 8.73 -16.11
CA MET A 503 -7.55 7.97 -15.45
C MET A 503 -8.50 8.86 -14.65
N THR A 504 -9.79 8.63 -14.85
CA THR A 504 -10.88 9.23 -14.08
C THR A 504 -11.38 8.20 -13.06
N VAL A 505 -11.59 8.62 -11.81
CA VAL A 505 -12.25 7.81 -10.78
C VAL A 505 -13.55 8.48 -10.38
N THR A 506 -14.65 7.73 -10.50
CA THR A 506 -15.98 8.15 -10.07
C THR A 506 -16.36 7.39 -8.82
N ARG A 507 -16.69 8.11 -7.74
CA ARG A 507 -17.31 7.55 -6.54
C ARG A 507 -18.74 8.07 -6.43
N SER A 508 -19.72 7.16 -6.48
CA SER A 508 -21.14 7.47 -6.34
C SER A 508 -21.67 6.91 -5.03
N SER A 509 -22.50 7.68 -4.32
CA SER A 509 -23.11 7.25 -3.06
C SER A 509 -24.49 7.88 -2.88
N GLU A 510 -25.41 7.12 -2.28
CA GLU A 510 -26.73 7.62 -1.86
C GLU A 510 -26.61 8.35 -0.52
N LEU A 511 -27.15 9.57 -0.43
CA LEU A 511 -27.23 10.36 0.81
C LEU A 511 -28.58 10.10 1.50
N VAL A 512 -28.54 9.45 2.67
CA VAL A 512 -29.71 9.16 3.49
C VAL A 512 -29.49 9.73 4.89
N GLY A 513 -30.24 10.77 5.26
CA GLY A 513 -30.12 11.40 6.59
C GLY A 513 -28.74 11.96 6.90
N GLY A 514 -27.99 12.40 5.89
CA GLY A 514 -26.62 12.91 6.03
C GLY A 514 -25.52 11.84 6.00
N ALA A 515 -25.87 10.56 5.99
CA ALA A 515 -24.92 9.46 5.85
C ALA A 515 -24.86 8.95 4.40
N GLU A 516 -23.67 8.55 3.95
CA GLU A 516 -23.46 7.96 2.63
C GLU A 516 -23.66 6.44 2.68
N ARG A 517 -24.41 5.89 1.71
CA ARG A 517 -24.66 4.44 1.55
C ARG A 517 -24.50 4.03 0.08
N ASN A 518 -24.48 2.73 -0.18
CA ASN A 518 -24.40 2.16 -1.53
C ASN A 518 -23.23 2.75 -2.34
N ILE A 519 -22.05 2.83 -1.70
CA ILE A 519 -20.87 3.45 -2.29
C ILE A 519 -20.37 2.57 -3.44
N GLU A 520 -20.38 3.12 -4.64
CA GLU A 520 -19.79 2.53 -5.82
C GLU A 520 -18.55 3.32 -6.23
N VAL A 521 -17.45 2.63 -6.51
CA VAL A 521 -16.21 3.24 -7.03
C VAL A 521 -15.90 2.61 -8.38
N LYS A 522 -15.85 3.45 -9.41
CA LYS A 522 -15.51 3.08 -10.78
C LYS A 522 -14.24 3.82 -11.19
N PHE A 523 -13.29 3.08 -11.75
CA PHE A 523 -12.12 3.64 -12.40
C PHE A 523 -12.42 3.66 -13.90
N THR A 524 -11.90 4.58 -14.69
CA THR A 524 -12.04 4.55 -16.14
C THR A 524 -10.83 5.21 -16.77
N PRO A 525 -10.36 4.74 -17.94
CA PRO A 525 -9.47 5.55 -18.76
C PRO A 525 -10.09 6.93 -19.00
N ALA A 526 -9.26 7.98 -19.05
CA ALA A 526 -9.73 9.33 -19.30
C ALA A 526 -10.40 9.42 -20.68
N ALA A 527 -11.70 9.73 -20.71
CA ALA A 527 -12.45 9.86 -21.97
C ALA A 527 -12.08 11.14 -22.73
N SER A 528 -11.83 12.23 -21.98
CA SER A 528 -11.39 13.53 -22.48
C SER A 528 -10.29 14.04 -21.55
N PRO A 529 -9.00 13.74 -21.84
CA PRO A 529 -7.91 14.01 -20.91
C PRO A 529 -7.82 15.48 -20.48
N ALA A 530 -8.07 15.75 -19.21
CA ALA A 530 -7.83 17.08 -18.63
C ALA A 530 -6.32 17.32 -18.41
N THR A 531 -5.91 18.58 -18.35
CA THR A 531 -4.56 18.95 -17.89
C THR A 531 -4.57 19.14 -16.38
N ILE A 532 -3.64 18.48 -15.70
CA ILE A 532 -3.45 18.52 -14.25
C ILE A 532 -2.12 19.23 -13.99
N ARG A 533 -2.20 20.36 -13.28
CA ARG A 533 -1.04 21.20 -12.98
C ARG A 533 -0.39 20.77 -11.67
N ILE A 534 0.89 20.44 -11.71
CA ILE A 534 1.72 20.14 -10.55
C ILE A 534 2.66 21.31 -10.27
N THR A 535 2.58 21.88 -9.07
CA THR A 535 3.37 23.05 -8.64
C THR A 535 4.30 22.76 -7.47
N HIS A 536 4.13 21.63 -6.79
CA HIS A 536 4.97 21.21 -5.67
C HIS A 536 5.58 19.84 -5.97
N PHE A 537 6.85 19.88 -6.32
CA PHE A 537 7.64 18.71 -6.67
C PHE A 537 9.11 19.03 -6.42
N LEU A 538 9.92 17.98 -6.32
CA LEU A 538 11.35 18.04 -6.06
C LEU A 538 12.10 17.53 -7.30
N GLU A 539 13.05 18.30 -7.82
CA GLU A 539 13.99 17.78 -8.82
C GLU A 539 14.96 16.80 -8.15
N ILE A 540 15.05 15.59 -8.70
CA ILE A 540 15.97 14.55 -8.24
C ILE A 540 17.32 14.75 -8.96
N ASP A 541 18.16 15.61 -8.41
CA ASP A 541 19.53 15.85 -8.89
C ASP A 541 20.57 15.28 -7.91
N LEU A 542 20.88 13.99 -8.06
CA LEU A 542 21.88 13.30 -7.24
C LEU A 542 23.30 13.86 -7.44
N GLN A 543 23.60 14.41 -8.62
CA GLN A 543 24.92 15.02 -8.85
C GLN A 543 25.09 16.29 -8.04
N ALA A 544 24.02 17.09 -7.88
CA ALA A 544 24.06 18.26 -7.01
C ALA A 544 24.22 17.88 -5.53
N VAL A 545 23.61 16.77 -5.10
CA VAL A 545 23.84 16.21 -3.75
C VAL A 545 25.32 15.90 -3.57
N ASP A 546 25.93 15.14 -4.47
CA ASP A 546 27.35 14.76 -4.37
C ASP A 546 28.29 15.97 -4.45
N ARG A 547 27.96 17.01 -5.24
CA ARG A 547 28.72 18.27 -5.27
C ARG A 547 28.65 19.03 -3.94
N LYS A 548 27.47 19.04 -3.30
CA LYS A 548 27.23 19.79 -2.05
C LYS A 548 27.78 19.04 -0.82
N TYR A 549 27.67 17.72 -0.84
CA TYR A 549 28.05 16.82 0.24
C TYR A 549 28.92 15.69 -0.31
N PRO A 550 30.17 15.99 -0.72
CA PRO A 550 31.06 14.97 -1.25
C PRO A 550 31.31 13.89 -0.20
N ASN A 551 31.28 12.64 -0.64
CA ASN A 551 31.74 11.52 0.17
C ASN A 551 33.24 11.73 0.46
N ASN A 552 33.58 12.04 1.71
CA ASN A 552 34.93 11.79 2.18
C ASN A 552 35.07 10.27 2.36
N ASN A 553 35.48 9.56 1.31
CA ASN A 553 35.98 8.20 1.44
C ASN A 553 37.31 8.26 2.22
N SER A 554 37.21 8.38 3.53
CA SER A 554 38.32 8.25 4.47
C SER A 554 37.81 7.57 5.73
N ASN A 555 37.47 6.29 5.58
CA ASN A 555 37.97 5.16 6.39
C ASN A 555 37.42 3.85 5.86
#